data_AF-A0A4Y6RCL1-F1
#
_entry.id   AF-A0A4Y6RCL1-F1
#
_cell.length_a   1.000
_cell.length_b   1.000
_cell.length_c   1.000
_cell.angle_alpha   90.00
_cell.angle_beta   90.00
_cell.angle_gamma   90.00
#
_symmetry.space_group_name_H-M   'P 1'
#
loop_
_entity.id
_entity.type
_entity.pdbx_description
1 polymer ?
#
loop_
_entity_poly.entity_id
_entity_poly.type
_entity_poly.pdbx_seq_one_letter_code
_entity_poly.pdbx_strand_id
1 'polypeptide(L)'
;MPNVTIFIPSEKMPSDGNLEELTDQCTQLCTEMLQAALANVHIIYVGVRHGRGNYQAYAEIKYRLEPFRTKPVMDFFMKKLDGIIKGNTGLTARIRCFGYAAPAIHARN
;
A
#
# COMPACT_ATOMS: atom_id res chain seq x y z
N MET A 1 8.05 -7.08 -5.95
CA MET A 1 6.88 -7.77 -5.39
C MET A 1 6.33 -7.05 -4.15
N PRO A 2 5.92 -5.77 -4.26
CA PRO A 2 5.15 -5.11 -3.21
C PRO A 2 3.68 -5.53 -3.29
N ASN A 3 3.12 -5.92 -2.16
CA ASN A 3 1.67 -6.04 -1.96
C ASN A 3 1.23 -4.88 -1.08
N VAL A 4 0.36 -4.02 -1.61
CA VAL A 4 -0.28 -2.92 -0.90
C VAL A 4 -1.72 -3.31 -0.63
N THR A 5 -2.05 -3.59 0.63
CA THR A 5 -3.42 -3.86 1.06
C THR A 5 -3.94 -2.67 1.86
N ILE A 6 -5.03 -2.07 1.41
CA ILE A 6 -5.68 -0.93 2.07
C ILE A 6 -7.03 -1.39 2.62
N PHE A 7 -7.14 -1.34 3.94
CA PHE A 7 -8.32 -1.69 4.70
C PHE A 7 -9.13 -0.42 4.96
N ILE A 8 -10.32 -0.36 4.38
CA ILE A 8 -11.20 0.81 4.38
C ILE A 8 -12.55 0.37 4.98
N PRO A 9 -13.14 1.15 5.90
CA PRO A 9 -14.50 0.87 6.37
C PRO A 9 -15.44 0.72 5.18
N SER A 10 -16.24 -0.35 5.12
CA SER A 10 -17.07 -0.63 3.94
C SER A 10 -18.00 0.54 3.58
N GLU A 11 -18.50 1.25 4.58
CA GLU A 11 -19.36 2.44 4.43
C GLU A 11 -18.62 3.70 3.96
N LYS A 12 -17.28 3.68 3.95
CA LYS A 12 -16.42 4.77 3.47
C LYS A 12 -15.56 4.34 2.27
N MET A 13 -15.86 3.21 1.66
CA MET A 13 -15.18 2.79 0.43
C MET A 13 -15.42 3.87 -0.65
N PRO A 14 -14.38 4.37 -1.32
CA PRO A 14 -14.55 5.36 -2.38
C PRO A 14 -15.24 4.73 -3.60
N SER A 15 -15.64 5.58 -4.56
CA SER A 15 -16.20 5.13 -5.84
C SER A 15 -15.18 4.33 -6.66
N ASP A 16 -15.67 3.53 -7.61
CA ASP A 16 -14.82 2.73 -8.49
C ASP A 16 -13.78 3.58 -9.25
N GLY A 17 -14.15 4.77 -9.74
CA GLY A 17 -13.21 5.67 -10.41
C GLY A 17 -12.11 6.19 -9.48
N ASN A 18 -12.41 6.44 -8.21
CA ASN A 18 -11.39 6.82 -7.23
C ASN A 18 -10.51 5.61 -6.82
N LEU A 19 -11.05 4.38 -6.86
CA LEU A 19 -10.26 3.17 -6.64
C LEU A 19 -9.32 2.88 -7.81
N GLU A 20 -9.76 3.14 -9.05
CA GLU A 20 -8.93 3.02 -10.25
C GLU A 20 -7.76 4.01 -10.19
N GLU A 21 -8.03 5.30 -9.93
CA GLU A 21 -6.99 6.31 -9.77
C GLU A 21 -6.03 5.98 -8.61
N LEU A 22 -6.57 5.53 -7.47
CA LEU A 22 -5.76 5.08 -6.34
C LEU A 22 -4.88 3.87 -6.71
N THR A 23 -5.39 2.95 -7.53
CA THR A 23 -4.65 1.79 -8.02
C THR A 23 -3.49 2.23 -8.91
N ASP A 24 -3.74 3.12 -9.85
CA ASP A 24 -2.73 3.63 -10.78
C ASP A 24 -1.63 4.39 -10.05
N GLN A 25 -2.00 5.30 -9.14
CA GLN A 25 -1.03 6.06 -8.34
C GLN A 25 -0.19 5.16 -7.42
N CYS A 26 -0.81 4.16 -6.76
CA CYS A 26 -0.07 3.20 -5.94
C CYS A 26 0.85 2.33 -6.79
N THR A 27 0.41 1.96 -7.98
CA THR A 27 1.18 1.16 -8.94
C THR A 27 2.41 1.95 -9.40
N GLN A 28 2.23 3.19 -9.83
CA GLN A 28 3.32 4.10 -10.21
C GLN A 28 4.31 4.27 -9.06
N LEU A 29 3.82 4.50 -7.84
CA LEU A 29 4.68 4.64 -6.67
C LEU A 29 5.52 3.37 -6.44
N CYS A 30 4.92 2.18 -6.61
CA CYS A 30 5.63 0.92 -6.46
C CYS A 30 6.67 0.67 -7.58
N THR A 31 6.35 0.99 -8.83
CA THR A 31 7.24 0.75 -9.97
C THR A 31 8.40 1.75 -9.98
N GLU A 32 8.14 3.04 -9.70
CA GLU A 32 9.17 4.08 -9.77
C GLU A 32 10.06 4.11 -8.52
N MET A 33 9.47 4.05 -7.32
CA MET A 33 10.25 4.19 -6.08
C MET A 33 10.81 2.87 -5.57
N LEU A 34 9.99 1.83 -5.60
CA LEU A 34 10.40 0.51 -5.11
C LEU A 34 11.00 -0.35 -6.22
N GLN A 35 11.13 0.19 -7.45
CA GLN A 35 11.66 -0.51 -8.62
C GLN A 35 11.02 -1.90 -8.78
N ALA A 36 9.71 -1.98 -8.55
CA ALA A 36 8.96 -3.20 -8.72
C ALA A 36 8.65 -3.40 -10.20
N ALA A 37 8.86 -4.61 -10.72
CA ALA A 37 8.25 -4.98 -11.99
C ALA A 37 6.72 -4.94 -11.86
N LEU A 38 6.04 -4.35 -12.83
CA LEU A 38 4.58 -4.15 -12.83
C LEU A 38 3.81 -5.43 -12.54
N ALA A 39 4.20 -6.54 -13.17
CA ALA A 39 3.58 -7.86 -12.98
C ALA A 39 3.65 -8.40 -11.54
N ASN A 40 4.51 -7.81 -10.69
CA ASN A 40 4.69 -8.20 -9.29
C ASN A 40 4.06 -7.20 -8.31
N VAL A 41 3.33 -6.19 -8.79
CA VAL A 41 2.63 -5.21 -7.94
C VAL A 41 1.21 -5.72 -7.71
N HIS A 42 0.80 -5.76 -6.45
CA HIS A 42 -0.58 -6.08 -6.09
C HIS A 42 -1.15 -4.93 -5.25
N ILE A 43 -2.25 -4.35 -5.71
CA ILE A 43 -3.03 -3.37 -4.97
C ILE A 43 -4.36 -4.03 -4.60
N ILE A 44 -4.69 -4.05 -3.31
CA ILE A 44 -5.84 -4.78 -2.76
C ILE A 44 -6.63 -3.86 -1.84
N TYR A 45 -7.95 -3.81 -2.03
CA TYR A 45 -8.87 -3.10 -1.15
C TYR A 45 -9.70 -4.08 -0.35
N VAL A 46 -9.78 -3.86 0.96
CA VAL A 46 -10.55 -4.71 1.86
C VAL A 46 -11.57 -3.85 2.61
N GLY A 47 -12.85 -4.13 2.40
CA GLY A 47 -13.93 -3.58 3.21
C GLY A 47 -13.88 -4.16 4.62
N VAL A 48 -13.82 -3.31 5.65
CA VAL A 48 -13.73 -3.75 7.05
C VAL A 48 -14.82 -3.14 7.93
N ARG A 49 -15.06 -3.78 9.07
CA ARG A 49 -15.77 -3.20 10.22
C ARG A 49 -14.77 -3.04 11.36
N HIS A 50 -14.41 -1.81 11.71
CA HIS A 50 -13.46 -1.58 12.79
C HIS A 50 -14.10 -1.84 14.16
N GLY A 51 -13.37 -2.55 15.03
CA GLY A 51 -13.72 -2.67 16.45
C GLY A 51 -13.11 -1.56 17.31
N ARG A 52 -11.79 -1.40 17.25
CA ARG A 52 -11.01 -0.42 18.04
C ARG A 52 -9.90 0.22 17.21
N GLY A 53 -9.46 1.41 17.63
CA GLY A 53 -8.40 2.19 16.98
C GLY A 53 -8.91 3.55 16.49
N ASN A 54 -8.02 4.54 16.41
CA ASN A 54 -8.38 5.93 16.10
C ASN A 54 -8.22 6.30 14.62
N TYR A 55 -7.61 5.42 13.80
CA TYR A 55 -7.38 5.69 12.38
C TYR A 55 -8.55 5.21 11.54
N GLN A 56 -8.87 5.98 10.50
CA GLN A 56 -10.04 5.75 9.65
C GLN A 56 -9.81 4.69 8.58
N ALA A 57 -8.55 4.40 8.26
CA ALA A 57 -8.12 3.33 7.38
C ALA A 57 -6.79 2.74 7.88
N TYR A 58 -6.43 1.57 7.38
CA TYR A 58 -5.14 0.94 7.63
C TYR A 58 -4.54 0.48 6.30
N ALA A 59 -3.25 0.70 6.10
CA ALA A 59 -2.55 0.25 4.92
C ALA A 59 -1.36 -0.62 5.33
N GLU A 60 -1.29 -1.81 4.76
CA GLU A 60 -0.21 -2.76 4.95
C GLU A 60 0.54 -2.95 3.65
N ILE A 61 1.86 -2.79 3.71
CA ILE A 61 2.74 -2.96 2.56
C ILE A 61 3.73 -4.07 2.89
N LYS A 62 3.66 -5.16 2.15
CA LYS A 62 4.61 -6.27 2.24
C LYS A 62 5.52 -6.23 1.03
N TYR A 63 6.83 -6.26 1.23
CA TYR A 63 7.79 -6.15 0.13
C TYR A 63 9.05 -6.96 0.41
N ARG A 64 9.77 -7.32 -0.66
CA ARG A 64 11.09 -7.95 -0.55
C ARG A 64 12.15 -6.89 -0.19
N LEU A 65 13.06 -7.19 0.71
CA LEU A 65 14.22 -6.35 0.97
C LEU A 65 15.15 -6.35 -0.25
N GLU A 66 15.61 -5.17 -0.64
CA GLU A 66 16.58 -4.98 -1.71
C GLU A 66 17.53 -3.86 -1.30
N PRO A 67 18.80 -3.85 -1.76
CA PRO A 67 19.79 -2.84 -1.35
C PRO A 67 19.34 -1.39 -1.61
N PHE A 68 18.54 -1.17 -2.66
CA PHE A 68 18.03 0.15 -3.03
C PHE A 68 16.75 0.56 -2.28
N ARG A 69 16.07 -0.35 -1.57
CA ARG A 69 14.89 -0.05 -0.74
C ARG A 69 15.31 0.35 0.68
N THR A 70 16.12 1.39 0.75
CA THR A 70 16.70 1.90 2.00
C THR A 70 15.63 2.53 2.90
N LYS A 71 15.95 2.73 4.19
CA LYS A 71 15.03 3.38 5.14
C LYS A 71 14.56 4.76 4.63
N PRO A 72 15.42 5.67 4.13
CA PRO A 72 14.96 6.95 3.58
C PRO A 72 14.00 6.80 2.40
N VAL A 73 14.25 5.84 1.49
CA VAL A 73 13.34 5.55 0.37
C VAL A 73 11.98 5.09 0.89
N MET A 74 11.96 4.20 1.88
CA MET A 74 10.72 3.71 2.50
C MET A 74 9.98 4.80 3.27
N ASP A 75 10.68 5.68 3.98
CA ASP A 75 10.07 6.82 4.68
C ASP A 75 9.38 7.77 3.70
N PHE A 76 10.03 8.07 2.56
CA PHE A 76 9.44 8.90 1.51
C PHE A 76 8.28 8.20 0.80
N PHE A 77 8.42 6.90 0.52
CA PHE A 77 7.34 6.07 -0.03
C PHE A 77 6.10 6.14 0.87
N MET A 78 6.25 5.95 2.18
CA MET A 78 5.12 6.03 3.14
C MET A 78 4.48 7.42 3.15
N LYS A 79 5.27 8.49 3.10
CA LYS A 79 4.75 9.86 3.03
C LYS A 79 3.95 10.12 1.75
N LYS A 80 4.42 9.63 0.60
CA LYS A 80 3.71 9.75 -0.68
C LYS A 80 2.43 8.91 -0.69
N LEU A 81 2.51 7.69 -0.18
CA LEU A 81 1.35 6.80 -0.07
C LEU A 81 0.26 7.39 0.82
N ASP A 82 0.61 8.01 1.96
CA ASP A 82 -0.34 8.71 2.82
C ASP A 82 -1.09 9.82 2.05
N GLY A 83 -0.36 10.63 1.28
CA GLY A 83 -0.95 11.66 0.43
C GLY A 83 -1.89 11.10 -0.64
N ILE A 84 -1.49 10.02 -1.31
CA ILE A 84 -2.29 9.32 -2.33
C ILE A 84 -3.58 8.76 -1.73
N ILE A 85 -3.48 8.05 -0.60
CA ILE A 85 -4.67 7.50 0.09
C ILE A 85 -5.60 8.64 0.50
N LYS A 86 -5.07 9.69 1.13
CA LYS A 86 -5.87 10.83 1.57
C LYS A 86 -6.54 11.56 0.41
N GLY A 87 -5.85 11.72 -0.72
CA GLY A 87 -6.38 12.38 -1.92
C GLY A 87 -7.57 11.64 -2.55
N ASN A 88 -7.51 10.31 -2.60
CA ASN A 88 -8.55 9.49 -3.25
C ASN A 88 -9.69 9.07 -2.32
N THR A 89 -9.43 8.96 -1.01
CA THR A 89 -10.40 8.45 -0.02
C THR A 89 -10.90 9.51 0.95
N GLY A 90 -10.17 10.62 1.12
CA GLY A 90 -10.40 11.60 2.19
C GLY A 90 -10.03 11.08 3.59
N LEU A 91 -9.51 9.85 3.72
CA LEU A 91 -9.22 9.21 5.00
C LEU A 91 -7.75 9.35 5.38
N THR A 92 -7.49 9.42 6.69
CA THR A 92 -6.13 9.24 7.20
C THR A 92 -5.88 7.77 7.51
N ALA A 93 -4.90 7.17 6.83
CA ALA A 93 -4.54 5.78 7.02
C ALA A 93 -3.37 5.62 7.99
N ARG A 94 -3.41 4.58 8.81
CA ARG A 94 -2.21 4.10 9.50
C ARG A 94 -1.44 3.19 8.55
N ILE A 95 -0.24 3.59 8.16
CA ILE A 95 0.60 2.84 7.22
C ILE A 95 1.63 2.00 7.99
N ARG A 96 1.79 0.73 7.59
CA ARG A 96 2.86 -0.16 8.07
C ARG A 96 3.50 -0.91 6.91
N CYS A 97 4.82 -0.91 6.88
CA CYS A 97 5.63 -1.56 5.86
C CYS A 97 6.40 -2.72 6.49
N PHE A 98 6.36 -3.89 5.86
CA PHE A 98 7.01 -5.12 6.28
C PHE A 98 7.93 -5.62 5.17
N GLY A 99 9.24 -5.49 5.41
CA GLY A 99 10.27 -5.98 4.50
C GLY A 99 10.69 -7.40 4.86
N TYR A 100 10.75 -8.30 3.87
CA TYR A 100 11.19 -9.68 4.03
C TYR A 100 12.46 -9.95 3.23
N ALA A 101 13.45 -10.58 3.86
CA ALA A 101 14.61 -11.10 3.14
C ALA A 101 14.16 -12.19 2.14
N ALA A 102 14.83 -12.28 0.98
CA ALA A 102 14.44 -13.23 -0.07
C ALA A 102 14.27 -14.69 0.43
N PRO A 103 15.14 -15.24 1.31
CA PRO A 103 14.98 -16.60 1.82
C PRO A 103 13.77 -16.81 2.73
N ALA A 104 13.20 -15.74 3.30
CA ALA A 104 12.04 -15.81 4.17
C ALA A 104 10.70 -15.79 3.41
N ILE A 105 10.74 -15.65 2.07
CA ILE A 105 9.55 -15.59 1.23
C ILE A 105 9.34 -16.96 0.59
N HIS A 106 8.31 -17.67 1.03
CA HIS A 106 7.82 -18.89 0.40
C HIS A 106 6.52 -18.58 -0.35
N ALA A 107 6.56 -18.60 -1.69
CA ALA A 107 5.42 -18.25 -2.54
C ALA A 107 5.31 -19.19 -3.74
N ARG A 108 4.09 -19.35 -4.28
CA ARG A 108 3.80 -20.10 -5.51
C ARG A 108 2.74 -19.35 -6.31
N ASN A 109 2.99 -19.20 -7.61
CA ASN A 109 2.26 -18.39 -8.58
C ASN A 109 2.52 -16.89 -8.41
#